data_AF-A0A1X0G1T9-F1
#
_entry.id   AF-A0A1X0G1T9-F1
#
_cell.length_a   1.000
_cell.length_b   1.000
_cell.length_c   1.000
_cell.angle_alpha   90.00
_cell.angle_beta   90.00
_cell.angle_gamma   90.00
#
_symmetry.space_group_name_H-M   'P 1'
#
loop_
_entity.id
_entity.type
_entity.pdbx_description
1 polymer ?
#
loop_
_entity_poly.entity_id
_entity_poly.type
_entity_poly.pdbx_seq_one_letter_code
_entity_poly.pdbx_strand_id
1 'polypeptide(L)'
;MIYERKSRLSETKAASSESTAADCSEDSGGGVATWHRRHAAASRLNPLDCGCRDPWPCRCTVPPLSDKRIDAGRDAALHVLATGNVPLLEYEVLQALWRRGGKDRELAELLYTLTDGALA
;
A
#
# COMPACT_ATOMS: atom_id res chain seq x y z
N MET A 1 -22.31 33.19 44.86
CA MET A 1 -22.02 32.23 45.95
C MET A 1 -20.59 31.77 45.78
N ILE A 2 -19.75 32.15 46.75
CA ILE A 2 -18.32 31.84 46.83
C ILE A 2 -18.21 30.57 47.67
N TYR A 3 -17.52 29.54 47.18
CA TYR A 3 -17.09 28.42 48.03
C TYR A 3 -15.59 28.18 47.85
N GLU A 4 -14.87 28.53 48.91
CA GLU A 4 -13.44 28.34 49.12
C GLU A 4 -13.12 26.94 49.67
N ARG A 5 -12.06 26.35 49.10
CA ARG A 5 -10.86 25.80 49.80
C ARG A 5 -11.00 24.58 50.73
N LYS A 6 -10.30 23.50 50.35
CA LYS A 6 -9.12 22.88 51.06
C LYS A 6 -8.81 21.53 50.38
N SER A 7 -7.75 21.45 49.58
CA SER A 7 -6.42 20.95 49.99
C SER A 7 -6.44 19.66 50.82
N ARG A 8 -6.24 18.52 50.14
CA ARG A 8 -5.50 17.38 50.69
C ARG A 8 -4.60 16.83 49.60
N LEU A 9 -3.33 17.17 49.72
CA LEU A 9 -2.23 16.40 49.16
C LEU A 9 -2.30 15.01 49.80
N SER A 10 -2.48 13.98 48.97
CA SER A 10 -2.09 12.62 49.30
C SER A 10 -1.13 12.19 48.20
N GLU A 11 0.15 12.19 48.58
CA GLU A 11 1.24 11.58 47.83
C GLU A 11 0.92 10.09 47.66
N THR A 12 0.61 9.67 46.43
CA THR A 12 0.69 8.28 46.04
C THR A 12 1.89 8.13 45.13
N LYS A 13 3.01 7.76 45.74
CA LYS A 13 4.19 7.22 45.11
C LYS A 13 3.82 5.84 44.56
N ALA A 14 3.34 5.79 43.32
CA ALA A 14 3.08 4.55 42.61
C ALA A 14 4.05 4.46 41.42
N ALA A 15 5.00 3.55 41.60
CA ALA A 15 5.83 2.88 40.62
C ALA A 15 5.77 3.44 39.19
N SER A 16 6.88 4.05 38.77
CA SER A 16 7.33 4.00 37.38
C SER A 16 7.41 2.53 36.96
N SER A 17 6.32 2.00 36.42
CA SER A 17 6.42 0.88 35.51
C SER A 17 7.06 1.44 34.25
N GLU A 18 8.32 1.11 34.03
CA GLU A 18 8.93 1.13 32.71
C GLU A 18 8.03 0.27 31.80
N SER A 19 7.12 0.95 31.10
CA SER A 19 6.51 0.38 29.92
C SER A 19 7.66 0.21 28.94
N THR A 20 8.15 -1.02 28.85
CA THR A 20 8.75 -1.56 27.62
C THR A 20 7.66 -1.62 26.56
N ALA A 21 7.10 -0.45 26.22
CA ALA A 21 6.55 -0.24 24.90
C ALA A 21 7.74 -0.51 23.99
N ALA A 22 7.67 -1.66 23.31
CA ALA A 22 8.50 -1.91 22.15
C ALA A 22 8.43 -0.64 21.32
N ASP A 23 9.53 0.10 21.36
CA ASP A 23 9.75 1.29 20.59
C ASP A 23 9.62 0.86 19.14
N CYS A 24 8.44 1.05 18.56
CA CYS A 24 8.23 1.01 17.12
C CYS A 24 8.85 2.29 16.58
N SER A 25 10.16 2.45 16.76
CA SER A 25 10.92 3.51 16.13
C SER A 25 10.77 3.30 14.63
N GLU A 26 10.30 4.35 13.96
CA GLU A 26 10.13 4.44 12.51
C GLU A 26 11.50 4.34 11.85
N ASP A 27 12.00 3.11 11.72
CA ASP A 27 13.22 2.80 10.99
C ASP A 27 12.92 2.91 9.49
N SER A 28 13.08 4.13 8.99
CA SER A 28 13.01 4.48 7.58
C SER A 28 14.12 3.82 6.74
N GLY A 29 14.97 2.96 7.34
CA GLY A 29 15.91 2.06 6.67
C GLY A 29 15.53 0.56 6.69
N GLY A 30 14.43 0.16 7.33
CA GLY A 30 14.14 -1.24 7.68
C GLY A 30 13.67 -2.17 6.56
N GLY A 31 13.31 -1.64 5.39
CA GLY A 31 12.71 -2.42 4.29
C GLY A 31 13.68 -3.43 3.66
N VAL A 32 14.89 -2.98 3.33
CA VAL A 32 15.89 -3.81 2.63
C VAL A 32 16.45 -4.91 3.54
N ALA A 33 16.77 -4.58 4.79
CA ALA A 33 17.23 -5.55 5.77
C ALA A 33 16.17 -6.63 6.06
N THR A 34 14.90 -6.24 6.16
CA THR A 34 13.78 -7.18 6.33
C THR A 34 13.58 -8.07 5.11
N TRP A 35 13.71 -7.50 3.91
CA TRP A 35 13.69 -8.25 2.66
C TRP A 35 14.79 -9.31 2.63
N HIS A 36 16.04 -8.94 2.95
CA HIS A 36 17.17 -9.88 2.97
C HIS A 36 16.95 -11.03 3.96
N ARG A 37 16.47 -10.73 5.18
CA ARG A 37 16.16 -11.78 6.17
C ARG A 37 15.12 -12.75 5.65
N ARG A 38 14.04 -12.24 5.06
CA ARG A 38 12.96 -13.07 4.51
C ARG A 38 13.44 -13.90 3.33
N HIS A 39 14.22 -13.29 2.42
CA HIS A 39 14.78 -13.98 1.26
C HIS A 39 15.76 -15.09 1.68
N ALA A 40 16.62 -14.82 2.66
CA ALA A 40 17.53 -15.82 3.22
C ALA A 40 16.77 -16.98 3.89
N ALA A 41 15.65 -16.72 4.56
CA ALA A 41 14.79 -17.78 5.12
C ALA A 41 14.12 -18.62 4.02
N ALA A 42 13.58 -17.97 2.98
CA ALA A 42 12.99 -18.65 1.84
C ALA A 42 13.99 -19.55 1.11
N SER A 43 15.29 -19.21 1.13
CA SER A 43 16.34 -20.04 0.52
C SER A 43 16.41 -21.47 1.08
N ARG A 44 15.91 -21.68 2.31
CA ARG A 44 15.88 -22.99 3.00
C ARG A 44 14.63 -23.81 2.71
N LEU A 45 13.63 -23.22 2.04
CA LEU A 45 12.41 -23.92 1.64
C LEU A 45 12.64 -24.70 0.35
N ASN A 46 11.86 -25.76 0.15
CA ASN A 46 11.78 -26.43 -1.13
C ASN A 46 11.20 -25.48 -2.19
N PRO A 47 11.71 -25.49 -3.44
CA PRO A 47 11.11 -24.72 -4.52
C PRO A 47 9.63 -25.06 -4.73
N LEU A 48 8.85 -24.07 -5.14
CA LEU A 48 7.48 -24.24 -5.62
C LEU A 48 7.44 -25.07 -6.91
N ASP A 49 6.26 -25.55 -7.27
CA ASP A 49 6.04 -26.30 -8.52
C ASP A 49 6.40 -25.50 -9.77
N CYS A 50 6.36 -24.16 -9.69
CA CYS A 50 6.82 -23.27 -10.76
C CYS A 50 8.35 -23.10 -10.81
N GLY A 51 9.11 -23.73 -9.92
CA GLY A 51 10.57 -23.62 -9.78
C GLY A 51 11.04 -22.41 -8.98
N CYS A 52 10.16 -21.46 -8.64
CA CYS A 52 10.51 -20.33 -7.78
C CYS A 52 10.71 -20.78 -6.33
N ARG A 53 11.72 -20.23 -5.65
CA ARG A 53 12.01 -20.58 -4.25
C ARG A 53 11.30 -19.71 -3.23
N ASP A 54 11.13 -18.43 -3.54
CA ASP A 54 10.43 -17.50 -2.66
C ASP A 54 8.98 -17.33 -3.13
N PRO A 55 7.97 -17.71 -2.32
CA PRO A 55 6.57 -17.61 -2.70
C PRO A 55 6.06 -16.17 -2.77
N TRP A 56 6.66 -15.23 -2.05
CA TRP A 56 6.15 -13.86 -1.98
C TRP A 56 6.38 -13.02 -3.25
N PRO A 57 7.58 -13.00 -3.87
CA PRO A 57 7.80 -12.32 -5.14
C PRO A 57 7.35 -13.17 -6.34
N CYS A 58 7.09 -14.46 -6.15
CA CYS A 58 6.64 -15.31 -7.25
C CYS A 58 5.30 -14.80 -7.80
N ARG A 59 5.22 -14.72 -9.14
CA ARG A 59 4.00 -14.35 -9.88
C ARG A 59 3.65 -15.39 -10.95
N CYS A 60 4.31 -16.55 -10.99
CA CYS A 60 4.15 -17.55 -12.05
C CYS A 60 2.73 -18.13 -12.17
N THR A 61 1.96 -18.11 -11.09
CA THR A 61 0.56 -18.59 -11.07
C THR A 61 -0.46 -17.46 -11.22
N VAL A 62 -0.02 -16.19 -11.24
CA VAL A 62 -0.91 -15.06 -11.41
C VAL A 62 -1.25 -14.96 -12.91
N PRO A 63 -2.54 -15.07 -13.28
CA PRO A 63 -2.92 -14.96 -14.68
C PRO A 63 -2.62 -13.57 -15.21
N PRO A 64 -2.35 -13.44 -16.52
CA PRO A 64 -2.15 -12.13 -17.14
C PRO A 64 -3.39 -11.25 -16.96
N LEU A 65 -3.18 -9.94 -17.04
CA LEU A 65 -4.27 -8.97 -16.93
C LEU A 65 -5.32 -9.25 -18.02
N SER A 66 -6.54 -9.56 -17.59
CA SER A 66 -7.62 -9.92 -18.50
C SER A 66 -8.31 -8.67 -19.07
N ASP A 67 -8.90 -8.80 -20.26
CA ASP A 67 -9.62 -7.69 -20.89
C ASP A 67 -10.74 -7.14 -20.02
N LYS A 68 -11.45 -8.02 -19.31
CA LYS A 68 -12.50 -7.63 -18.36
C LYS A 68 -11.96 -6.79 -17.20
N ARG A 69 -10.73 -7.05 -16.73
CA ARG A 69 -10.10 -6.24 -15.68
C ARG A 69 -9.72 -4.86 -16.20
N ILE A 70 -9.28 -4.76 -17.46
CA ILE A 70 -8.96 -3.48 -18.09
C ILE A 70 -10.25 -2.64 -18.23
N ASP A 71 -11.33 -3.25 -18.71
CA ASP A 71 -12.63 -2.59 -18.83
C ASP A 71 -13.17 -2.13 -17.46
N ALA A 72 -13.06 -2.98 -16.45
CA ALA A 72 -13.45 -2.62 -15.08
C ALA A 72 -12.64 -1.43 -14.54
N GLY A 73 -11.32 -1.40 -14.80
CA GLY A 73 -10.46 -0.28 -14.43
C GLY A 73 -10.84 1.02 -15.14
N ARG A 74 -11.15 0.96 -16.43
CA ARG A 74 -11.66 2.11 -17.20
C ARG A 74 -12.95 2.65 -16.60
N ASP A 75 -13.92 1.77 -16.39
CA ASP A 75 -15.26 2.16 -15.94
C ASP A 75 -15.21 2.72 -14.50
N ALA A 76 -14.35 2.14 -13.64
CA ALA A 76 -14.07 2.68 -12.31
C ALA A 76 -13.44 4.07 -12.36
N ALA A 77 -12.45 4.29 -13.24
CA ALA A 77 -11.81 5.59 -13.38
C ALA A 77 -12.80 6.66 -13.87
N LEU A 78 -13.64 6.33 -14.85
CA LEU A 78 -14.70 7.23 -15.33
C LEU A 78 -15.70 7.55 -14.23
N HIS A 79 -16.09 6.56 -13.41
CA HIS A 79 -16.98 6.77 -12.29
C HIS A 79 -16.37 7.72 -11.24
N VAL A 80 -15.11 7.51 -10.87
CA VAL A 80 -14.42 8.39 -9.90
C VAL A 80 -14.24 9.80 -10.46
N LEU A 81 -13.85 9.95 -11.73
CA LEU A 81 -13.76 11.25 -12.40
C LEU A 81 -15.10 11.99 -12.41
N ALA A 82 -16.21 11.28 -12.61
CA ALA A 82 -17.55 11.88 -12.57
C ALA A 82 -17.92 12.44 -11.18
N THR A 83 -17.26 11.98 -10.12
CA THR A 83 -17.41 12.56 -8.76
C THR A 83 -16.52 13.77 -8.51
N GLY A 84 -15.69 14.17 -9.48
CA GLY A 84 -14.73 15.28 -9.35
C GLY A 84 -13.42 14.90 -8.65
N ASN A 85 -13.20 13.62 -8.38
CA ASN A 85 -11.95 13.11 -7.79
C ASN A 85 -11.03 12.55 -8.89
N VAL A 86 -9.72 12.58 -8.64
CA VAL A 86 -8.71 11.99 -9.54
C VAL A 86 -8.41 10.56 -9.10
N PRO A 87 -8.70 9.53 -9.91
CA PRO A 87 -8.39 8.14 -9.57
C PRO A 87 -6.91 7.83 -9.77
N LEU A 88 -6.34 7.06 -8.86
CA LEU A 88 -5.03 6.42 -9.01
C LEU A 88 -5.25 4.98 -9.51
N LEU A 89 -4.69 4.63 -10.66
CA LEU A 89 -4.83 3.30 -11.28
C LEU A 89 -3.52 2.51 -11.22
N GLU A 90 -3.65 1.18 -11.30
CA GLU A 90 -2.48 0.30 -11.45
C GLU A 90 -1.78 0.55 -12.80
N TYR A 91 -0.45 0.51 -12.79
CA TYR A 91 0.37 0.76 -13.97
C TYR A 91 0.01 -0.16 -15.15
N GLU A 92 -0.25 -1.44 -14.89
CA GLU A 92 -0.57 -2.41 -15.94
C GLU A 92 -1.88 -2.09 -16.64
N VAL A 93 -2.87 -1.58 -15.90
CA VAL A 93 -4.17 -1.17 -16.45
C VAL A 93 -3.99 0.08 -17.32
N LEU A 94 -3.26 1.07 -16.82
CA LEU A 94 -2.99 2.31 -17.56
C LEU A 94 -2.21 2.03 -18.85
N GLN A 95 -1.19 1.18 -18.78
CA GLN A 95 -0.41 0.75 -19.94
C GLN A 95 -1.28 -0.01 -20.95
N ALA A 96 -2.18 -0.87 -20.47
CA ALA A 96 -3.09 -1.62 -21.35
C ALA A 96 -4.09 -0.69 -22.07
N LEU A 97 -4.66 0.29 -21.38
CA LEU A 97 -5.54 1.31 -21.98
C LEU A 97 -4.80 2.12 -23.05
N TRP A 98 -3.56 2.55 -22.77
CA TRP A 98 -2.75 3.27 -23.74
C TRP A 98 -2.48 2.46 -25.01
N ARG A 99 -2.14 1.17 -24.87
CA ARG A 99 -1.88 0.27 -26.00
C ARG A 99 -3.13 -0.02 -26.86
N ARG A 100 -4.33 -0.03 -26.26
CA ARG A 100 -5.59 -0.23 -26.99
C ARG A 100 -5.92 0.93 -27.93
N GLY A 101 -5.42 2.13 -27.64
CA GLY A 101 -5.60 3.29 -28.52
C GLY A 101 -7.00 3.92 -28.43
N GLY A 102 -7.27 4.85 -29.35
CA GLY A 102 -8.55 5.55 -29.42
C GLY A 102 -8.90 6.29 -28.13
N LYS A 103 -10.17 6.20 -27.71
CA LYS A 103 -10.69 6.84 -26.49
C LYS A 103 -10.01 6.34 -25.22
N ASP A 104 -9.60 5.08 -25.19
CA ASP A 104 -8.94 4.49 -24.01
C ASP A 104 -7.54 5.12 -23.82
N ARG A 105 -6.85 5.46 -24.92
CA ARG A 105 -5.57 6.17 -24.87
C ARG A 105 -5.73 7.61 -24.44
N GLU A 106 -6.73 8.33 -24.96
CA GLU A 106 -7.03 9.71 -24.52
C GLU A 106 -7.31 9.76 -23.02
N LEU A 107 -8.08 8.78 -22.51
CA LEU A 107 -8.33 8.63 -21.08
C LEU A 107 -7.04 8.35 -20.30
N ALA A 108 -6.17 7.47 -20.79
CA ALA A 108 -4.90 7.17 -20.13
C ALA A 108 -3.97 8.39 -20.05
N GLU A 109 -3.88 9.19 -21.11
CA GLU A 109 -3.10 10.43 -21.15
C GLU A 109 -3.66 11.50 -20.21
N LEU A 110 -4.99 11.63 -20.15
CA LEU A 110 -5.68 12.51 -19.22
C LEU A 110 -5.37 12.12 -17.77
N LEU A 111 -5.53 10.84 -17.43
CA LEU A 111 -5.30 10.31 -16.09
C LEU A 111 -3.86 10.51 -15.66
N TYR A 112 -2.90 10.19 -16.52
CA TYR A 112 -1.48 10.40 -16.25
C TYR A 112 -1.14 11.86 -15.96
N THR A 113 -1.79 12.78 -16.69
CA THR A 113 -1.62 14.23 -16.49
C THR A 113 -2.23 14.69 -15.16
N LEU A 114 -3.43 14.20 -14.83
CA LEU A 114 -4.12 14.55 -13.59
C LEU A 114 -3.40 14.03 -12.33
N THR A 115 -2.67 12.92 -12.43
CA THR A 115 -1.90 12.35 -11.34
C THR A 115 -0.44 12.83 -11.30
N ASP A 116 -0.02 13.70 -12.21
CA ASP A 116 1.38 14.10 -12.41
C ASP A 116 2.34 12.88 -12.50
N GLY A 117 1.86 11.82 -13.16
CA GLY A 117 2.58 10.56 -13.30
C GLY A 117 2.59 9.65 -12.07
N ALA A 118 1.85 9.97 -11.01
CA ALA A 118 1.67 9.05 -9.88
C ALA A 118 0.84 7.82 -10.29
N LEU A 119 1.27 6.65 -9.80
CA LEU A 119 0.71 5.32 -10.10
C LEU A 119 0.51 4.54 -8.79
N ALA A 120 -0.45 3.61 -8.78
CA ALA A 120 -0.77 2.76 -7.63
C ALA A 120 0.19 1.58 -7.44
#